data_AF-A0AAJ4AZA4-F1
#
_entry.id   AF-A0AAJ4AZA4-F1
#
_cell.length_a   1.000
_cell.length_b   1.000
_cell.length_c   1.000
_cell.angle_alpha   90.00
_cell.angle_beta   90.00
_cell.angle_gamma   90.00
#
_symmetry.space_group_name_H-M   'P 1'
#
loop_
_entity.id
_entity.type
_entity.pdbx_description
1 polymer ?
#
loop_
_entity_poly.entity_id
_entity_poly.type
_entity_poly.pdbx_seq_one_letter_code
_entity_poly.pdbx_strand_id
1 'polypeptide(L)'
;MSISTFLASALEKRHQLLTQAKASNTDCYRVFHGTVEGINGLNIDRYGEAWLIQSFHQALSDDELQEISDSLTQVEELPVIYNDRSDKNSRVMNKLDVINDDFANQAQVMHENGIKFTSKLRHEGQDPLLFLDMRVGREFVQANSHNKTVLNLFSYTCGIGTAAAVGGATRVMNIDFSSFALAAGKTNAELNQVSDVCEFIQSDAFPALRQLAGLKVAGRRNQKLPKYPKLPATQFDLVFLDPPRFAKSPFGIVDLINDYQSLFKPALLTTKAGGTIVCCNNVAKVDREAWFDALVRCVEKQGRTVSSHSWLDCHADFPSFDGNHPLKIVALTVD
;
A
#
# COMPACT_ATOMS: atom_id res chain seq x y z
N MET A 1 -12.82 28.79 -9.45
CA MET A 1 -12.20 28.86 -8.11
C MET A 1 -10.72 28.61 -8.31
N SER A 2 -9.85 29.36 -7.62
CA SER A 2 -8.40 29.16 -7.70
C SER A 2 -8.01 27.82 -7.07
N ILE A 3 -6.84 27.30 -7.43
CA ILE A 3 -6.27 26.08 -6.84
C ILE A 3 -6.09 26.22 -5.32
N SER A 4 -5.63 27.39 -4.88
CA SER A 4 -5.53 27.80 -3.48
C SER A 4 -6.87 27.70 -2.73
N THR A 5 -8.00 28.04 -3.36
CA THR A 5 -9.32 27.92 -2.73
C THR A 5 -9.69 26.46 -2.45
N PHE A 6 -9.44 25.56 -3.41
CA PHE A 6 -9.71 24.14 -3.24
C PHE A 6 -8.78 23.52 -2.19
N LEU A 7 -7.49 23.86 -2.22
CA LEU A 7 -6.50 23.39 -1.25
C LEU A 7 -6.83 23.86 0.17
N ALA A 8 -7.21 25.12 0.36
CA ALA A 8 -7.63 25.63 1.68
C ALA A 8 -8.83 24.85 2.23
N SER A 9 -9.83 24.56 1.39
CA SER A 9 -10.98 23.73 1.79
C SER A 9 -10.57 22.30 2.16
N ALA A 10 -9.65 21.70 1.41
CA ALA A 10 -9.13 20.36 1.67
C ALA A 10 -8.32 20.28 2.97
N LEU A 11 -7.51 21.31 3.26
CA LEU A 11 -6.74 21.44 4.50
C LEU A 11 -7.67 21.61 5.71
N GLU A 12 -8.72 22.43 5.60
CA GLU A 12 -9.71 22.61 6.66
C GLU A 12 -10.40 21.28 7.01
N LYS A 13 -10.83 20.53 5.99
CA LYS A 13 -11.41 19.18 6.19
C LYS A 13 -10.46 18.20 6.88
N ARG A 14 -9.15 18.42 6.77
CA ARG A 14 -8.09 17.59 7.36
C ARG A 14 -7.52 18.16 8.66
N HIS A 15 -8.00 19.29 9.17
CA HIS A 15 -7.43 19.95 10.35
C HIS A 15 -7.25 18.99 11.54
N GLN A 16 -8.25 18.14 11.80
CA GLN A 16 -8.17 17.13 12.87
C GLN A 16 -7.09 16.08 12.60
N LEU A 17 -6.99 15.58 11.37
CA LEU A 17 -5.98 14.60 10.96
C LEU A 17 -4.57 15.19 11.09
N LEU A 18 -4.36 16.43 10.65
CA LEU A 18 -3.07 17.12 10.76
C LEU A 18 -2.67 17.33 12.23
N THR A 19 -3.62 17.69 13.08
CA THR A 19 -3.40 17.81 14.53
C THR A 19 -2.99 16.48 15.14
N GLN A 20 -3.69 15.40 14.79
CA GLN A 20 -3.38 14.04 15.26
C GLN A 20 -2.03 13.55 14.73
N ALA A 21 -1.71 13.81 13.47
CA ALA A 21 -0.45 13.43 12.85
C ALA A 21 0.74 14.09 13.59
N LYS A 22 0.63 15.38 13.94
CA LYS A 22 1.62 16.05 14.77
C LYS A 22 1.77 15.42 16.15
N ALA A 23 0.65 15.03 16.78
CA ALA A 23 0.66 14.40 18.10
C ALA A 23 1.23 12.96 18.08
N SER A 24 1.02 12.20 17.01
CA SER A 24 1.53 10.83 16.84
C SER A 24 2.90 10.75 16.16
N ASN A 25 3.53 11.90 15.90
CA ASN A 25 4.77 12.00 15.12
C ASN A 25 4.64 11.27 13.77
N THR A 26 3.55 11.55 13.06
CA THR A 26 3.30 11.10 11.69
C THR A 26 3.58 12.26 10.74
N ASP A 27 4.56 12.10 9.87
CA ASP A 27 5.02 13.12 8.92
C ASP A 27 4.74 12.72 7.45
N CYS A 28 3.85 11.73 7.24
CA CYS A 28 3.42 11.31 5.91
C CYS A 28 1.89 11.15 5.76
N TYR A 29 1.28 11.99 4.94
CA TYR A 29 -0.18 12.06 4.75
C TYR A 29 -0.57 12.85 3.50
N ARG A 30 -1.79 12.64 3.00
CA ARG A 30 -2.34 13.40 1.88
C ARG A 30 -3.04 14.67 2.33
N VAL A 31 -2.69 15.82 1.78
CA VAL A 31 -3.38 17.10 2.05
C VAL A 31 -4.35 17.50 0.94
N PHE A 32 -4.18 16.95 -0.26
CA PHE A 32 -5.08 17.21 -1.38
C PHE A 32 -5.26 15.96 -2.25
N HIS A 33 -6.51 15.52 -2.41
CA HIS A 33 -6.92 14.40 -3.22
C HIS A 33 -7.78 14.90 -4.40
N GLY A 34 -7.12 15.49 -5.40
CA GLY A 34 -7.76 16.34 -6.39
C GLY A 34 -8.88 15.70 -7.20
N THR A 35 -8.85 14.37 -7.41
CA THR A 35 -9.96 13.62 -8.00
C THR A 35 -11.29 13.89 -7.32
N VAL A 36 -11.28 14.04 -5.98
CA VAL A 36 -12.49 14.32 -5.19
C VAL A 36 -12.63 15.75 -4.70
N GLU A 37 -11.59 16.56 -4.88
CA GLU A 37 -11.49 17.90 -4.30
C GLU A 37 -11.42 19.00 -5.36
N GLY A 38 -11.81 18.68 -6.60
CA GLY A 38 -12.14 19.67 -7.64
C GLY A 38 -11.07 19.85 -8.72
N ILE A 39 -9.92 19.18 -8.62
CA ILE A 39 -8.82 19.27 -9.60
C ILE A 39 -8.33 17.86 -9.94
N ASN A 40 -9.01 17.23 -10.88
CA ASN A 40 -8.70 15.85 -11.28
C ASN A 40 -7.23 15.72 -11.75
N GLY A 41 -6.56 14.66 -11.31
CA GLY A 41 -5.16 14.42 -11.65
C GLY A 41 -4.15 15.17 -10.79
N LEU A 42 -4.54 15.93 -9.76
CA LEU A 42 -3.62 16.55 -8.82
C LEU A 42 -3.65 15.85 -7.46
N ASN A 43 -2.48 15.45 -6.94
CA ASN A 43 -2.34 15.00 -5.56
C ASN A 43 -1.23 15.78 -4.87
N ILE A 44 -1.45 16.13 -3.60
CA ILE A 44 -0.46 16.79 -2.75
C ILE A 44 -0.35 16.02 -1.46
N ASP A 45 0.86 15.56 -1.17
CA ASP A 45 1.19 14.68 -0.05
C ASP A 45 2.37 15.26 0.74
N ARG A 46 2.42 15.05 2.05
CA ARG A 46 3.65 15.15 2.85
C ARG A 46 4.35 13.80 2.85
N TYR A 47 5.66 13.80 2.66
CA TYR A 47 6.51 12.62 2.80
C TYR A 47 7.76 12.99 3.60
N GLY A 48 7.66 12.93 4.93
CA GLY A 48 8.72 13.36 5.83
C GLY A 48 8.94 14.86 5.77
N GLU A 49 10.16 15.26 5.48
CA GLU A 49 10.63 16.65 5.44
C GLU A 49 10.38 17.34 4.08
N ALA A 50 9.34 16.94 3.34
CA ALA A 50 8.99 17.59 2.08
C ALA A 50 7.50 17.43 1.72
N TRP A 51 7.03 18.42 0.97
CA TRP A 51 5.78 18.35 0.23
C TRP A 51 6.04 17.77 -1.17
N LEU A 52 5.25 16.78 -1.56
CA LEU A 52 5.26 16.18 -2.89
C LEU A 52 3.99 16.57 -3.64
N ILE A 53 4.15 17.30 -4.73
CA ILE A 53 3.08 17.64 -5.66
C ILE A 53 3.21 16.72 -6.88
N GLN A 54 2.15 15.99 -7.20
CA GLN A 54 2.08 15.17 -8.41
C GLN A 54 0.89 15.58 -9.27
N SER A 55 1.16 15.94 -10.52
CA SER A 55 0.12 16.22 -11.51
C SER A 55 0.11 15.14 -12.61
N PHE A 56 -1.08 14.71 -12.99
CA PHE A 56 -1.34 13.69 -14.01
C PHE A 56 -2.32 14.27 -15.03
N HIS A 57 -2.16 13.89 -16.29
CA HIS A 57 -2.93 14.38 -17.45
C HIS A 57 -2.76 15.88 -17.79
N GLN A 58 -2.58 16.74 -16.80
CA GLN A 58 -2.38 18.18 -16.94
C GLN A 58 -1.22 18.63 -16.05
N ALA A 59 -0.31 19.45 -16.61
CA ALA A 59 0.75 20.10 -15.85
C ALA A 59 0.22 21.33 -15.12
N LEU A 60 0.89 21.73 -14.04
CA LEU A 60 0.65 23.01 -13.37
C LEU A 60 1.42 24.12 -14.07
N SER A 61 0.82 25.31 -14.17
CA SER A 61 1.56 26.53 -14.49
C SER A 61 2.43 26.97 -13.30
N ASP A 62 3.43 27.82 -13.56
CA ASP A 62 4.32 28.35 -12.53
C ASP A 62 3.53 29.14 -11.45
N ASP A 63 2.50 29.90 -11.87
CA ASP A 63 1.62 30.63 -10.95
C ASP A 63 0.80 29.69 -10.05
N GLU A 64 0.23 28.61 -10.61
CA GLU A 64 -0.49 27.60 -9.83
C GLU A 64 0.43 26.87 -8.85
N LEU A 65 1.65 26.53 -9.28
CA LEU A 65 2.65 25.91 -8.42
C LEU A 65 3.06 26.84 -7.26
N GLN A 66 3.22 28.13 -7.53
CA GLN A 66 3.51 29.14 -6.51
C GLN A 66 2.35 29.27 -5.53
N GLU A 67 1.10 29.37 -6.00
CA GLU A 67 -0.09 29.44 -5.14
C GLU A 67 -0.20 28.23 -4.18
N ILE A 68 0.07 27.02 -4.68
CA ILE A 68 0.10 25.81 -3.86
C ILE A 68 1.24 25.90 -2.83
N SER A 69 2.44 26.28 -3.28
CA SER A 69 3.64 26.34 -2.41
C SER A 69 3.46 27.34 -1.27
N ASP A 70 2.89 28.52 -1.56
CA ASP A 70 2.56 29.53 -0.55
C ASP A 70 1.55 28.98 0.46
N SER A 71 0.54 28.22 0.01
CA SER A 71 -0.44 27.60 0.90
C SER A 71 0.18 26.52 1.80
N LEU A 72 1.09 25.72 1.26
CA LEU A 72 1.74 24.62 1.99
C LEU A 72 2.75 25.14 3.02
N THR A 73 3.48 26.21 2.72
CA THR A 73 4.44 26.82 3.66
C THR A 73 3.74 27.43 4.89
N GLN A 74 2.46 27.80 4.79
CA GLN A 74 1.66 28.18 5.96
C GLN A 74 1.30 26.99 6.86
N VAL A 75 1.25 25.77 6.31
CA VAL A 75 1.03 24.54 7.07
C VAL A 75 2.34 24.11 7.74
N GLU A 76 3.38 23.95 6.94
CA GLU A 76 4.75 23.69 7.42
C GLU A 76 5.78 24.11 6.37
N GLU A 77 6.83 24.80 6.82
CA GLU A 77 7.91 25.30 5.98
C GLU A 77 8.85 24.15 5.58
N LEU A 78 8.50 23.47 4.48
CA LEU A 78 9.24 22.35 3.91
C LEU A 78 9.51 22.57 2.42
N PRO A 79 10.60 21.99 1.88
CA PRO A 79 10.83 21.90 0.43
C PRO A 79 9.61 21.37 -0.32
N VAL A 80 9.30 21.99 -1.45
CA VAL A 80 8.22 21.58 -2.36
C VAL A 80 8.83 20.90 -3.58
N ILE A 81 8.54 19.61 -3.72
CA ILE A 81 8.99 18.78 -4.83
C ILE A 81 7.82 18.58 -5.80
N TYR A 82 7.90 19.21 -6.97
CA TYR A 82 6.93 19.03 -8.03
C TYR A 82 7.39 17.94 -9.02
N ASN A 83 6.51 16.97 -9.25
CA ASN A 83 6.64 15.95 -10.28
C ASN A 83 5.49 16.09 -11.28
N ASP A 84 5.78 16.69 -12.43
CA ASP A 84 4.88 16.68 -13.58
C ASP A 84 4.91 15.31 -14.26
N ARG A 85 3.76 14.62 -14.22
CA ARG A 85 3.54 13.29 -14.83
C ARG A 85 2.39 13.33 -15.85
N SER A 86 2.17 14.49 -16.47
CA SER A 86 1.05 14.73 -17.37
C SER A 86 1.12 13.97 -18.70
N ASP A 87 2.31 13.59 -19.16
CA ASP A 87 2.52 12.88 -20.43
C ASP A 87 2.37 11.34 -20.31
N LYS A 88 2.53 10.64 -21.45
CA LYS A 88 2.40 9.18 -21.59
C LYS A 88 3.27 8.42 -20.60
N ASN A 89 2.69 7.36 -20.02
CA ASN A 89 3.31 6.51 -19.00
C ASN A 89 3.62 7.21 -17.66
N SER A 90 3.21 8.48 -17.48
CA SER A 90 3.30 9.23 -16.23
C SER A 90 4.71 9.24 -15.61
N ARG A 91 5.73 9.38 -16.47
CA ARG A 91 7.12 9.64 -16.06
C ARG A 91 7.27 11.11 -15.67
N VAL A 92 8.25 11.41 -14.81
CA VAL A 92 8.54 12.79 -14.40
C VAL A 92 9.17 13.54 -15.57
N MET A 93 8.59 14.67 -15.95
CA MET A 93 8.98 15.46 -17.12
C MET A 93 9.72 16.77 -16.77
N ASN A 94 9.41 17.34 -15.62
CA ASN A 94 9.97 18.62 -15.19
C ASN A 94 11.33 18.46 -14.52
N LYS A 95 12.17 19.49 -14.67
CA LYS A 95 13.42 19.63 -13.90
C LYS A 95 13.13 20.35 -12.58
N LEU A 96 13.93 20.04 -11.57
CA LEU A 96 14.02 20.83 -10.34
C LEU A 96 15.30 21.66 -10.37
N ASP A 97 15.39 22.66 -9.50
CA ASP A 97 16.69 23.25 -9.17
C ASP A 97 17.61 22.20 -8.50
N VAL A 98 18.89 22.51 -8.42
CA VAL A 98 19.92 21.58 -7.94
C VAL A 98 19.62 21.08 -6.52
N ILE A 99 19.15 21.95 -5.63
CA ILE A 99 18.92 21.61 -4.21
C ILE A 99 17.74 20.64 -4.10
N ASN A 100 16.64 20.97 -4.77
CA ASN A 100 15.45 20.14 -4.78
C ASN A 100 15.64 18.82 -5.53
N ASP A 101 16.43 18.80 -6.62
CA ASP A 101 16.76 17.56 -7.33
C ASP A 101 17.65 16.64 -6.47
N ASP A 102 18.68 17.17 -5.83
CA ASP A 102 19.54 16.40 -4.92
C ASP A 102 18.73 15.82 -3.77
N PHE A 103 17.85 16.62 -3.14
CA PHE A 103 16.98 16.17 -2.06
C PHE A 103 16.01 15.06 -2.52
N ALA A 104 15.32 15.27 -3.65
CA ALA A 104 14.31 14.34 -4.15
C ALA A 104 14.89 12.98 -4.58
N ASN A 105 16.16 12.95 -5.01
CA ASN A 105 16.86 11.72 -5.41
C ASN A 105 17.50 10.96 -4.24
N GLN A 106 17.55 11.54 -3.04
CA GLN A 106 18.05 10.88 -1.83
C GLN A 106 16.97 10.00 -1.19
N ALA A 107 17.40 8.94 -0.50
CA ALA A 107 16.52 8.17 0.36
C ALA A 107 16.25 8.98 1.63
N GLN A 108 14.98 9.17 1.95
CA GLN A 108 14.51 9.88 3.13
C GLN A 108 13.90 8.88 4.12
N VAL A 109 13.81 9.27 5.39
CA VAL A 109 13.09 8.51 6.42
C VAL A 109 11.90 9.35 6.86
N MET A 110 10.73 8.73 6.87
CA MET A 110 9.46 9.28 7.34
C MET A 110 8.93 8.43 8.49
N HIS A 111 7.99 8.98 9.24
CA HIS A 111 7.35 8.37 10.39
C HIS A 111 5.84 8.27 10.17
N GLU A 112 5.28 7.10 10.47
CA GLU A 112 3.84 6.89 10.53
C GLU A 112 3.50 6.09 11.79
N ASN A 113 2.75 6.70 12.70
CA ASN A 113 2.31 6.07 13.95
C ASN A 113 3.45 5.42 14.75
N GLY A 114 4.60 6.11 14.84
CA GLY A 114 5.79 5.64 15.54
C GLY A 114 6.64 4.61 14.79
N ILE A 115 6.28 4.24 13.55
CA ILE A 115 7.05 3.35 12.68
C ILE A 115 7.83 4.18 11.66
N LYS A 116 9.09 3.84 11.44
CA LYS A 116 9.95 4.47 10.42
C LYS A 116 9.81 3.77 9.06
N PHE A 117 9.69 4.54 8.00
CA PHE A 117 9.68 4.04 6.62
C PHE A 117 10.62 4.86 5.73
N THR A 118 11.19 4.22 4.72
CA THR A 118 11.97 4.91 3.69
C THR A 118 11.05 5.49 2.62
N SER A 119 11.32 6.72 2.17
CA SER A 119 10.74 7.30 0.96
C SER A 119 11.83 7.75 -0.01
N LYS A 120 11.45 7.92 -1.28
CA LYS A 120 12.29 8.57 -2.29
C LYS A 120 11.36 9.28 -3.27
N LEU A 121 11.47 10.60 -3.34
CA LEU A 121 10.47 11.43 -4.03
C LEU A 121 10.62 11.39 -5.56
N ARG A 122 11.85 11.13 -6.04
CA ARG A 122 12.16 10.87 -7.45
C ARG A 122 12.95 9.58 -7.59
N HIS A 123 12.36 8.61 -8.27
CA HIS A 123 13.01 7.39 -8.76
C HIS A 123 12.29 6.91 -10.02
N GLU A 124 12.68 5.74 -10.55
CA GLU A 124 12.06 5.24 -11.79
C GLU A 124 10.56 4.97 -11.65
N GLY A 125 10.08 4.64 -10.46
CA GLY A 125 8.67 4.40 -10.16
C GLY A 125 7.82 5.68 -10.03
N GLN A 126 6.52 5.47 -9.78
CA GLN A 126 5.55 6.55 -9.63
C GLN A 126 5.24 6.86 -8.17
N ASP A 127 5.20 5.83 -7.32
CA ASP A 127 4.92 5.96 -5.90
C ASP A 127 6.24 6.24 -5.13
N PRO A 128 6.23 7.06 -4.08
CA PRO A 128 7.43 7.41 -3.32
C PRO A 128 7.79 6.38 -2.24
N LEU A 129 7.65 5.08 -2.54
CA LEU A 129 8.00 3.92 -1.70
C LEU A 129 7.06 3.58 -0.52
N LEU A 130 6.00 4.36 -0.29
CA LEU A 130 4.92 4.02 0.64
C LEU A 130 3.57 4.51 0.13
N PHE A 131 2.59 3.59 0.11
CA PHE A 131 1.19 3.89 -0.17
C PHE A 131 0.49 4.39 1.09
N LEU A 132 0.15 5.67 1.14
CA LEU A 132 -0.42 6.32 2.34
C LEU A 132 -1.88 5.91 2.60
N ASP A 133 -2.63 5.53 1.57
CA ASP A 133 -3.99 4.96 1.70
C ASP A 133 -4.01 3.63 2.45
N MET A 134 -2.89 2.91 2.48
CA MET A 134 -2.71 1.67 3.25
C MET A 134 -2.40 1.89 4.75
N ARG A 135 -2.45 3.14 5.26
CA ARG A 135 -2.19 3.43 6.68
C ARG A 135 -3.09 2.61 7.62
N VAL A 136 -4.39 2.55 7.32
CA VAL A 136 -5.36 1.78 8.12
C VAL A 136 -5.02 0.28 8.16
N GLY A 137 -4.49 -0.26 7.06
CA GLY A 137 -4.01 -1.64 7.00
C GLY A 137 -2.80 -1.87 7.90
N ARG A 138 -1.84 -0.92 7.90
CA ARG A 138 -0.66 -0.96 8.77
C ARG A 138 -1.04 -0.84 10.25
N GLU A 139 -1.94 0.06 10.61
CA GLU A 139 -2.48 0.20 11.98
C GLU A 139 -3.16 -1.10 12.44
N PHE A 140 -3.99 -1.69 11.59
CA PHE A 140 -4.68 -2.94 11.91
C PHE A 140 -3.69 -4.07 12.20
N VAL A 141 -2.68 -4.28 11.33
CA VAL A 141 -1.72 -5.37 11.56
C VAL A 141 -0.82 -5.09 12.76
N GLN A 142 -0.41 -3.84 13.00
CA GLN A 142 0.36 -3.48 14.19
C GLN A 142 -0.41 -3.82 15.47
N ALA A 143 -1.70 -3.51 15.54
CA ALA A 143 -2.53 -3.80 16.70
C ALA A 143 -2.85 -5.30 16.89
N ASN A 144 -2.81 -6.09 15.82
CA ASN A 144 -3.31 -7.47 15.82
C ASN A 144 -2.23 -8.55 15.66
N SER A 145 -0.94 -8.20 15.67
CA SER A 145 0.15 -9.16 15.38
C SER A 145 0.91 -9.68 16.60
N HIS A 146 0.60 -9.24 17.81
CA HIS A 146 1.33 -9.67 19.01
C HIS A 146 1.34 -11.20 19.18
N ASN A 147 2.53 -11.79 19.31
CA ASN A 147 2.77 -13.24 19.40
C ASN A 147 2.23 -14.07 18.22
N LYS A 148 2.01 -13.46 17.05
CA LYS A 148 1.48 -14.12 15.86
C LYS A 148 2.54 -14.29 14.77
N THR A 149 2.34 -15.31 13.94
CA THR A 149 3.02 -15.48 12.66
C THR A 149 2.24 -14.78 11.56
N VAL A 150 2.92 -13.99 10.73
CA VAL A 150 2.31 -13.14 9.71
C VAL A 150 2.86 -13.45 8.32
N LEU A 151 1.98 -13.57 7.32
CA LEU A 151 2.32 -13.66 5.91
C LEU A 151 1.85 -12.39 5.20
N ASN A 152 2.78 -11.64 4.59
CA ASN A 152 2.51 -10.45 3.81
C ASN A 152 2.80 -10.72 2.32
N LEU A 153 1.74 -10.76 1.52
CA LEU A 153 1.79 -11.10 0.09
C LEU A 153 1.68 -9.85 -0.76
N PHE A 154 2.44 -9.81 -1.86
CA PHE A 154 2.61 -8.58 -2.65
C PHE A 154 3.15 -7.47 -1.75
N SER A 155 4.16 -7.82 -0.96
CA SER A 155 4.57 -7.04 0.19
C SER A 155 5.11 -5.65 -0.15
N TYR A 156 5.47 -5.41 -1.41
CA TYR A 156 6.12 -4.20 -1.88
C TYR A 156 7.32 -3.84 -0.98
N THR A 157 7.39 -2.61 -0.47
CA THR A 157 8.40 -2.13 0.47
C THR A 157 8.18 -2.62 1.90
N CYS A 158 7.41 -3.69 2.06
CA CYS A 158 7.14 -4.42 3.30
C CYS A 158 6.55 -3.54 4.41
N GLY A 159 5.78 -2.50 4.06
CA GLY A 159 5.17 -1.58 5.03
C GLY A 159 4.26 -2.31 6.03
N ILE A 160 3.38 -3.18 5.52
CA ILE A 160 2.52 -4.07 6.32
C ILE A 160 3.36 -5.02 7.19
N GLY A 161 4.36 -5.68 6.61
CA GLY A 161 5.22 -6.61 7.34
C GLY A 161 6.01 -5.94 8.46
N THR A 162 6.55 -4.74 8.21
CA THR A 162 7.26 -3.94 9.21
C THR A 162 6.30 -3.54 10.34
N ALA A 163 5.09 -3.08 10.02
CA ALA A 163 4.07 -2.75 11.02
C ALA A 163 3.67 -3.96 11.87
N ALA A 164 3.50 -5.14 11.25
CA ALA A 164 3.23 -6.38 11.96
C ALA A 164 4.38 -6.78 12.92
N ALA A 165 5.63 -6.64 12.47
CA ALA A 165 6.81 -6.94 13.27
C ALA A 165 6.96 -5.98 14.47
N VAL A 166 6.77 -4.67 14.26
CA VAL A 166 6.70 -3.67 15.34
C VAL A 166 5.54 -3.96 16.29
N GLY A 167 4.42 -4.48 15.78
CA GLY A 167 3.27 -4.97 16.56
C GLY A 167 3.54 -6.21 17.42
N GLY A 168 4.76 -6.76 17.38
CA GLY A 168 5.15 -7.92 18.19
C GLY A 168 4.89 -9.27 17.54
N ALA A 169 4.83 -9.33 16.21
CA ALA A 169 4.86 -10.61 15.50
C ALA A 169 6.11 -11.42 15.85
N THR A 170 5.94 -12.73 16.03
CA THR A 170 7.07 -13.65 16.28
C THR A 170 7.79 -14.04 15.00
N ARG A 171 7.11 -13.88 13.86
CA ARG A 171 7.65 -14.14 12.53
C ARG A 171 6.81 -13.42 11.48
N VAL A 172 7.45 -12.73 10.54
CA VAL A 172 6.82 -12.07 9.40
C VAL A 172 7.47 -12.54 8.11
N MET A 173 6.70 -13.15 7.22
CA MET A 173 7.16 -13.54 5.88
C MET A 173 6.65 -12.55 4.84
N ASN A 174 7.56 -11.77 4.26
CA ASN A 174 7.27 -10.84 3.17
C ASN A 174 7.59 -11.49 1.82
N ILE A 175 6.62 -11.47 0.90
CA ILE A 175 6.77 -12.04 -0.45
C ILE A 175 6.46 -10.98 -1.51
N ASP A 176 7.46 -10.67 -2.31
CA ASP A 176 7.32 -9.80 -3.48
C ASP A 176 8.18 -10.28 -4.65
N PHE A 177 7.83 -9.87 -5.86
CA PHE A 177 8.63 -10.15 -7.05
C PHE A 177 9.82 -9.18 -7.19
N SER A 178 9.65 -7.94 -6.73
CA SER A 178 10.61 -6.85 -6.85
C SER A 178 11.70 -6.95 -5.78
N SER A 179 12.92 -7.29 -6.18
CA SER A 179 14.09 -7.24 -5.30
C SER A 179 14.37 -5.82 -4.81
N PHE A 180 14.09 -4.80 -5.63
CA PHE A 180 14.20 -3.39 -5.23
C PHE A 180 13.25 -3.05 -4.07
N ALA A 181 11.99 -3.48 -4.17
CA ALA A 181 11.01 -3.23 -3.11
C ALA A 181 11.37 -4.01 -1.82
N LEU A 182 11.80 -5.27 -1.94
CA LEU A 182 12.26 -6.06 -0.80
C LEU A 182 13.51 -5.46 -0.14
N ALA A 183 14.42 -4.86 -0.91
CA ALA A 183 15.59 -4.18 -0.35
C ALA A 183 15.17 -2.96 0.49
N ALA A 184 14.24 -2.13 0.00
CA ALA A 184 13.66 -1.04 0.79
C ALA A 184 12.92 -1.57 2.04
N GLY A 185 12.19 -2.68 1.90
CA GLY A 185 11.53 -3.34 3.03
C GLY A 185 12.48 -3.87 4.09
N LYS A 186 13.66 -4.35 3.69
CA LYS A 186 14.72 -4.74 4.62
C LYS A 186 15.24 -3.52 5.39
N THR A 187 15.50 -2.41 4.71
CA THR A 187 15.89 -1.15 5.36
C THR A 187 14.81 -0.67 6.33
N ASN A 188 13.53 -0.79 5.99
CA ASN A 188 12.41 -0.46 6.89
C ASN A 188 12.45 -1.30 8.17
N ALA A 189 12.64 -2.62 8.06
CA ALA A 189 12.75 -3.48 9.24
C ALA A 189 13.99 -3.14 10.11
N GLU A 190 15.11 -2.79 9.48
CA GLU A 190 16.35 -2.40 10.16
C GLU A 190 16.18 -1.09 10.93
N LEU A 191 15.55 -0.08 10.32
CA LEU A 191 15.25 1.22 10.95
C LEU A 191 14.38 1.08 12.21
N ASN A 192 13.55 0.04 12.26
CA ASN A 192 12.67 -0.27 13.38
C ASN A 192 13.20 -1.38 14.31
N GLN A 193 14.41 -1.90 14.08
CA GLN A 193 15.04 -2.94 14.89
C GLN A 193 14.23 -4.25 14.98
N VAL A 194 13.54 -4.61 13.89
CA VAL A 194 12.68 -5.82 13.81
C VAL A 194 13.08 -6.77 12.69
N SER A 195 14.28 -6.61 12.13
CA SER A 195 14.79 -7.45 11.04
C SER A 195 14.90 -8.94 11.41
N ASP A 196 15.16 -9.25 12.68
CA ASP A 196 15.40 -10.63 13.14
C ASP A 196 14.15 -11.53 13.04
N VAL A 197 12.96 -10.93 13.02
CA VAL A 197 11.70 -11.67 12.85
C VAL A 197 11.16 -11.59 11.41
N CYS A 198 11.83 -10.85 10.52
CA CYS A 198 11.37 -10.61 9.15
C CYS A 198 12.13 -11.48 8.12
N GLU A 199 11.38 -12.20 7.30
CA GLU A 199 11.87 -12.90 6.12
C GLU A 199 11.49 -12.12 4.85
N PHE A 200 12.42 -11.99 3.90
CA PHE A 200 12.22 -11.28 2.63
C PHE A 200 12.44 -12.24 1.46
N ILE A 201 11.35 -12.69 0.85
CA ILE A 201 11.38 -13.75 -0.16
C ILE A 201 11.05 -13.18 -1.53
N GLN A 202 12.08 -13.11 -2.39
CA GLN A 202 11.86 -12.77 -3.79
C GLN A 202 11.19 -13.94 -4.52
N SER A 203 9.90 -13.81 -4.80
CA SER A 203 9.13 -14.81 -5.53
C SER A 203 7.91 -14.18 -6.20
N ASP A 204 7.50 -14.78 -7.31
CA ASP A 204 6.13 -14.60 -7.76
C ASP A 204 5.15 -15.12 -6.68
N ALA A 205 4.07 -14.37 -6.45
CA ALA A 205 3.10 -14.68 -5.41
C ALA A 205 2.37 -16.02 -5.67
N PHE A 206 2.12 -16.40 -6.93
CA PHE A 206 1.40 -17.65 -7.25
C PHE A 206 2.15 -18.92 -6.82
N PRO A 207 3.40 -19.18 -7.25
CA PRO A 207 4.11 -20.37 -6.81
C PRO A 207 4.39 -20.33 -5.30
N ALA A 208 4.61 -19.15 -4.71
CA ALA A 208 4.77 -19.02 -3.26
C ALA A 208 3.50 -19.43 -2.50
N LEU A 209 2.37 -18.78 -2.81
CA LEU A 209 1.06 -19.06 -2.21
C LEU A 209 0.66 -20.52 -2.34
N ARG A 210 0.81 -21.10 -3.53
CA ARG A 210 0.45 -22.50 -3.75
C ARG A 210 1.30 -23.44 -2.91
N GLN A 211 2.61 -23.22 -2.82
CA GLN A 211 3.50 -24.03 -1.98
C GLN A 211 3.15 -23.92 -0.50
N LEU A 212 2.98 -22.70 0.01
CA LEU A 212 2.59 -22.45 1.40
C LEU A 212 1.23 -23.10 1.73
N ALA A 213 0.28 -23.07 0.78
CA ALA A 213 -1.02 -23.73 0.89
C ALA A 213 -0.98 -25.27 0.71
N GLY A 214 0.18 -25.87 0.51
CA GLY A 214 0.32 -27.31 0.22
C GLY A 214 -0.24 -27.75 -1.13
N LEU A 215 -0.50 -26.80 -2.04
CA LEU A 215 -1.00 -27.04 -3.39
C LEU A 215 0.15 -27.23 -4.38
N LYS A 216 -0.05 -28.13 -5.36
CA LYS A 216 0.91 -28.30 -6.46
C LYS A 216 1.03 -27.01 -7.27
N VAL A 217 2.25 -26.55 -7.52
CA VAL A 217 2.53 -25.46 -8.48
C VAL A 217 2.31 -26.01 -9.89
N ALA A 218 1.24 -25.59 -10.55
CA ALA A 218 0.95 -25.97 -11.94
C ALA A 218 1.48 -24.88 -12.88
N GLY A 219 2.16 -25.28 -13.96
CA GLY A 219 2.51 -24.38 -15.05
C GLY A 219 1.49 -24.44 -16.19
N ARG A 220 1.55 -23.48 -17.11
CA ARG A 220 0.80 -23.57 -18.37
C ARG A 220 1.31 -24.75 -19.20
N ARG A 221 0.39 -25.46 -19.86
CA ARG A 221 0.70 -26.59 -20.75
C ARG A 221 1.77 -26.14 -21.77
N ASN A 222 2.85 -26.91 -21.91
CA ASN A 222 3.98 -26.64 -22.81
C ASN A 222 4.88 -25.43 -22.47
N GLN A 223 4.85 -24.90 -21.23
CA GLN A 223 5.83 -23.89 -20.78
C GLN A 223 6.68 -24.39 -19.61
N LYS A 224 7.99 -24.24 -19.73
CA LYS A 224 8.93 -24.45 -18.62
C LYS A 224 8.75 -23.30 -17.63
N LEU A 225 8.41 -23.63 -16.38
CA LEU A 225 8.28 -22.64 -15.33
C LEU A 225 9.64 -21.97 -15.04
N PRO A 226 9.67 -20.66 -14.78
CA PRO A 226 10.85 -20.00 -14.21
C PRO A 226 11.28 -20.66 -12.90
N LYS A 227 12.53 -20.44 -12.48
CA LYS A 227 12.98 -20.85 -11.15
C LYS A 227 12.22 -20.02 -10.10
N TYR A 228 11.84 -20.67 -9.00
CA TYR A 228 11.21 -20.05 -7.84
C TYR A 228 11.74 -20.74 -6.57
N PRO A 229 11.79 -20.02 -5.43
CA PRO A 229 12.23 -20.60 -4.16
C PRO A 229 11.30 -21.72 -3.70
N LYS A 230 11.87 -22.72 -3.02
CA LYS A 230 11.10 -23.82 -2.42
C LYS A 230 10.64 -23.42 -1.04
N LEU A 231 9.33 -23.43 -0.83
CA LEU A 231 8.70 -23.08 0.43
C LEU A 231 7.93 -24.29 0.95
N PRO A 232 8.06 -24.66 2.24
CA PRO A 232 7.26 -25.71 2.83
C PRO A 232 5.82 -25.23 3.05
N ALA A 233 4.86 -26.17 3.03
CA ALA A 233 3.49 -25.85 3.42
C ALA A 233 3.48 -25.29 4.85
N THR A 234 2.88 -24.11 5.03
CA THR A 234 2.94 -23.34 6.27
C THR A 234 1.65 -22.56 6.42
N GLN A 235 1.09 -22.57 7.63
CA GLN A 235 -0.04 -21.72 7.98
C GLN A 235 0.37 -20.61 8.96
N PHE A 236 -0.32 -19.47 8.87
CA PHE A 236 -0.05 -18.24 9.60
C PHE A 236 -1.27 -17.81 10.40
N ASP A 237 -1.04 -17.10 11.48
CA ASP A 237 -2.11 -16.55 12.34
C ASP A 237 -2.74 -15.31 11.69
N LEU A 238 -1.96 -14.55 10.90
CA LEU A 238 -2.42 -13.41 10.11
C LEU A 238 -1.88 -13.50 8.68
N VAL A 239 -2.75 -13.35 7.68
CA VAL A 239 -2.37 -13.27 6.26
C VAL A 239 -2.85 -11.93 5.69
N PHE A 240 -1.97 -11.17 5.03
CA PHE A 240 -2.31 -9.93 4.35
C PHE A 240 -2.15 -10.12 2.83
N LEU A 241 -3.21 -9.87 2.07
CA LEU A 241 -3.29 -10.11 0.63
C LEU A 241 -3.65 -8.80 -0.10
N ASP A 242 -2.64 -8.15 -0.67
CA ASP A 242 -2.78 -6.90 -1.43
C ASP A 242 -2.27 -6.99 -2.87
N PRO A 243 -2.95 -7.78 -3.72
CA PRO A 243 -2.51 -7.94 -5.10
C PRO A 243 -2.68 -6.66 -5.92
N PRO A 244 -1.82 -6.40 -6.92
CA PRO A 244 -2.03 -5.30 -7.87
C PRO A 244 -3.25 -5.60 -8.76
N ARG A 245 -3.86 -4.55 -9.32
CA ARG A 245 -5.04 -4.66 -10.21
C ARG A 245 -4.89 -5.71 -11.30
N PHE A 246 -3.72 -5.73 -11.93
CA PHE A 246 -3.38 -6.67 -12.98
C PHE A 246 -1.95 -7.14 -12.80
N ALA A 247 -1.76 -8.44 -12.66
CA ALA A 247 -0.44 -9.07 -12.68
C ALA A 247 -0.42 -10.15 -13.75
N LYS A 248 0.54 -10.09 -14.67
CA LYS A 248 0.79 -11.15 -15.64
C LYS A 248 2.17 -11.71 -15.41
N SER A 249 2.24 -13.01 -15.17
CA SER A 249 3.50 -13.72 -15.04
C SER A 249 3.47 -15.05 -15.80
N PRO A 250 4.62 -15.71 -15.95
CA PRO A 250 4.66 -17.07 -16.50
C PRO A 250 3.84 -18.10 -15.70
N PHE A 251 3.48 -17.79 -14.44
CA PHE A 251 2.72 -18.65 -13.56
C PHE A 251 1.20 -18.42 -13.63
N GLY A 252 0.76 -17.26 -14.15
CA GLY A 252 -0.65 -16.92 -14.17
C GLY A 252 -0.94 -15.49 -14.65
N ILE A 253 -2.23 -15.20 -14.80
CA ILE A 253 -2.72 -13.83 -14.92
C ILE A 253 -3.65 -13.62 -13.72
N VAL A 254 -3.47 -12.51 -13.01
CA VAL A 254 -4.44 -11.98 -12.05
C VAL A 254 -5.09 -10.79 -12.71
N ASP A 255 -6.39 -10.88 -12.94
CA ASP A 255 -7.26 -9.72 -13.03
C ASP A 255 -8.08 -9.66 -11.74
N LEU A 256 -7.93 -8.63 -10.91
CA LEU A 256 -8.66 -8.53 -9.63
C LEU A 256 -10.19 -8.55 -9.78
N ILE A 257 -10.70 -8.31 -10.99
CA ILE A 257 -12.14 -8.35 -11.26
C ILE A 257 -12.62 -9.79 -11.42
N ASN A 258 -11.87 -10.62 -12.14
CA ASN A 258 -12.32 -11.94 -12.57
C ASN A 258 -11.65 -13.08 -11.81
N ASP A 259 -10.42 -12.87 -11.33
CA ASP A 259 -9.53 -13.94 -10.88
C ASP A 259 -9.09 -13.79 -9.41
N TYR A 260 -9.68 -12.87 -8.63
CA TYR A 260 -9.30 -12.66 -7.23
C TYR A 260 -9.35 -13.96 -6.40
N GLN A 261 -10.36 -14.81 -6.64
CA GLN A 261 -10.52 -16.10 -5.98
C GLN A 261 -9.33 -17.06 -6.20
N SER A 262 -8.60 -16.91 -7.31
CA SER A 262 -7.41 -17.73 -7.60
C SER A 262 -6.23 -17.44 -6.67
N LEU A 263 -6.17 -16.22 -6.12
CA LEU A 263 -5.22 -15.82 -5.09
C LEU A 263 -5.80 -16.03 -3.69
N PHE A 264 -7.07 -15.67 -3.49
CA PHE A 264 -7.73 -15.74 -2.19
C PHE A 264 -7.81 -17.16 -1.67
N LYS A 265 -8.18 -18.16 -2.49
CA LYS A 265 -8.28 -19.55 -2.02
C LYS A 265 -6.93 -20.07 -1.46
N PRO A 266 -5.79 -19.98 -2.19
CA PRO A 266 -4.50 -20.34 -1.61
C PRO A 266 -4.16 -19.54 -0.36
N ALA A 267 -4.39 -18.22 -0.34
CA ALA A 267 -4.13 -17.39 0.84
C ALA A 267 -4.95 -17.86 2.07
N LEU A 268 -6.23 -18.15 1.88
CA LEU A 268 -7.12 -18.71 2.90
C LEU A 268 -6.60 -20.06 3.44
N LEU A 269 -6.08 -20.93 2.57
CA LEU A 269 -5.50 -22.21 3.00
C LEU A 269 -4.20 -22.03 3.80
N THR A 270 -3.49 -20.92 3.62
CA THR A 270 -2.36 -20.52 4.47
C THR A 270 -2.78 -19.86 5.78
N THR A 271 -4.07 -19.59 6.01
CA THR A 271 -4.55 -19.03 7.27
C THR A 271 -4.95 -20.15 8.22
N LYS A 272 -4.44 -20.15 9.46
CA LYS A 272 -4.85 -21.12 10.51
C LYS A 272 -6.35 -21.01 10.83
N ALA A 273 -6.91 -22.05 11.44
CA ALA A 273 -8.23 -21.97 12.09
C ALA A 273 -8.18 -20.93 13.22
N GLY A 274 -9.20 -20.08 13.33
CA GLY A 274 -9.23 -18.89 14.19
C GLY A 274 -8.28 -17.76 13.76
N GLY A 275 -7.61 -17.90 12.62
CA GLY A 275 -6.68 -16.90 12.08
C GLY A 275 -7.40 -15.79 11.30
N THR A 276 -6.69 -14.71 11.04
CA THR A 276 -7.21 -13.55 10.30
C THR A 276 -6.61 -13.50 8.90
N ILE A 277 -7.44 -13.26 7.88
CA ILE A 277 -6.99 -12.88 6.53
C ILE A 277 -7.50 -11.48 6.20
N VAL A 278 -6.59 -10.56 5.89
CA VAL A 278 -6.89 -9.22 5.41
C VAL A 278 -6.77 -9.21 3.89
N CYS A 279 -7.84 -8.81 3.21
CA CYS A 279 -7.95 -8.78 1.76
C CYS A 279 -8.08 -7.35 1.27
N CYS A 280 -7.38 -7.02 0.19
CA CYS A 280 -7.45 -5.71 -0.45
C CYS A 280 -7.92 -5.82 -1.91
N ASN A 281 -8.71 -4.85 -2.36
CA ASN A 281 -9.06 -4.69 -3.78
C ASN A 281 -9.12 -3.20 -4.14
N ASN A 282 -8.23 -2.76 -5.03
CA ASN A 282 -8.10 -1.36 -5.44
C ASN A 282 -8.88 -1.00 -6.71
N VAL A 283 -9.74 -1.90 -7.21
CA VAL A 283 -10.48 -1.66 -8.43
C VAL A 283 -11.78 -0.91 -8.12
N ALA A 284 -11.86 0.36 -8.56
CA ALA A 284 -13.03 1.22 -8.34
C ALA A 284 -14.36 0.57 -8.75
N LYS A 285 -14.41 -0.08 -9.92
CA LYS A 285 -15.64 -0.72 -10.45
C LYS A 285 -16.07 -2.01 -9.75
N VAL A 286 -15.28 -2.53 -8.81
CA VAL A 286 -15.67 -3.69 -8.01
C VAL A 286 -16.55 -3.20 -6.87
N ASP A 287 -17.79 -3.69 -6.84
CA ASP A 287 -18.73 -3.43 -5.75
C ASP A 287 -18.25 -4.11 -4.45
N ARG A 288 -18.30 -3.34 -3.35
CA ARG A 288 -17.74 -3.72 -2.05
C ARG A 288 -18.44 -4.96 -1.47
N GLU A 289 -19.77 -4.94 -1.43
CA GLU A 289 -20.58 -6.01 -0.82
C GLU A 289 -20.57 -7.26 -1.70
N ALA A 290 -20.74 -7.13 -3.02
CA ALA A 290 -20.66 -8.26 -3.94
C ALA A 290 -19.29 -8.96 -3.91
N TRP A 291 -18.21 -8.19 -3.73
CA TRP A 291 -16.86 -8.73 -3.54
C TRP A 291 -16.73 -9.48 -2.21
N PHE A 292 -17.20 -8.90 -1.12
CA PHE A 292 -17.21 -9.56 0.19
C PHE A 292 -17.99 -10.89 0.17
N ASP A 293 -19.20 -10.90 -0.40
CA ASP A 293 -19.98 -12.13 -0.59
C ASP A 293 -19.21 -13.20 -1.38
N ALA A 294 -18.41 -12.79 -2.37
CA ALA A 294 -17.58 -13.71 -3.14
C ALA A 294 -16.43 -14.30 -2.31
N LEU A 295 -15.89 -13.57 -1.34
CA LEU A 295 -14.91 -14.06 -0.37
C LEU A 295 -15.57 -15.07 0.58
N VAL A 296 -16.71 -14.71 1.19
CA VAL A 296 -17.46 -15.58 2.11
C VAL A 296 -17.81 -16.91 1.45
N ARG A 297 -18.39 -16.89 0.24
CA ARG A 297 -18.69 -18.11 -0.53
C ARG A 297 -17.43 -18.96 -0.81
N CYS A 298 -16.27 -18.34 -0.96
CA CYS A 298 -15.02 -19.07 -1.17
C CYS A 298 -14.54 -19.75 0.12
N VAL A 299 -14.69 -19.08 1.27
CA VAL A 299 -14.44 -19.65 2.61
C VAL A 299 -15.33 -20.87 2.85
N GLU A 300 -16.64 -20.74 2.65
CA GLU A 300 -17.61 -21.83 2.81
C GLU A 300 -17.31 -23.04 1.91
N LYS A 301 -16.92 -22.79 0.65
CA LYS A 301 -16.50 -23.85 -0.28
C LYS A 301 -15.25 -24.61 0.16
N GLN A 302 -14.46 -24.07 1.08
CA GLN A 302 -13.33 -24.78 1.70
C GLN A 302 -13.73 -25.49 3.00
N GLY A 303 -15.03 -25.53 3.34
CA GLY A 303 -15.52 -26.15 4.57
C GLY A 303 -15.22 -25.35 5.83
N ARG A 304 -14.98 -24.03 5.69
CA ARG A 304 -14.66 -23.09 6.76
C ARG A 304 -15.77 -22.06 6.90
N THR A 305 -15.79 -21.30 7.99
CA THR A 305 -16.74 -20.19 8.20
C THR A 305 -16.01 -18.88 8.46
N VAL A 306 -16.68 -17.75 8.17
CA VAL A 306 -16.23 -16.42 8.61
C VAL A 306 -16.91 -16.14 9.93
N SER A 307 -16.17 -16.16 11.04
CA SER A 307 -16.73 -15.92 12.38
C SER A 307 -16.86 -14.45 12.72
N SER A 308 -16.05 -13.59 12.13
CA SER A 308 -16.18 -12.13 12.19
C SER A 308 -15.53 -11.47 10.99
N HIS A 309 -15.98 -10.26 10.66
CA HIS A 309 -15.32 -9.40 9.69
C HIS A 309 -15.29 -7.95 10.16
N SER A 310 -14.32 -7.19 9.65
CA SER A 310 -14.22 -5.76 9.86
C SER A 310 -13.73 -5.11 8.57
N TRP A 311 -14.43 -4.06 8.15
CA TRP A 311 -13.97 -3.21 7.06
C TRP A 311 -12.99 -2.17 7.60
N LEU A 312 -11.91 -1.96 6.85
CA LEU A 312 -10.86 -1.01 7.18
C LEU A 312 -10.92 0.13 6.16
N ASP A 313 -11.67 1.17 6.48
CA ASP A 313 -11.87 2.33 5.60
C ASP A 313 -10.66 3.28 5.67
N CYS A 314 -10.34 3.92 4.55
CA CYS A 314 -9.24 4.87 4.50
C CYS A 314 -9.49 6.08 5.41
N HIS A 315 -8.41 6.66 5.93
CA HIS A 315 -8.47 7.88 6.72
C HIS A 315 -8.94 9.08 5.90
N ALA A 316 -9.30 10.17 6.59
CA ALA A 316 -9.84 11.40 6.00
C ALA A 316 -8.90 12.08 4.98
N ASP A 317 -7.62 11.70 4.93
CA ASP A 317 -6.68 12.18 3.93
C ASP A 317 -6.92 11.58 2.52
N PHE A 318 -7.70 10.50 2.43
CA PHE A 318 -8.14 9.85 1.17
C PHE A 318 -9.67 9.84 1.04
N PRO A 319 -10.33 11.00 0.90
CA PRO A 319 -11.79 11.08 0.84
C PRO A 319 -12.39 10.40 -0.40
N SER A 320 -13.68 10.03 -0.32
CA SER A 320 -14.50 9.60 -1.47
C SER A 320 -15.74 10.48 -1.60
N PHE A 321 -16.26 10.63 -2.82
CA PHE A 321 -17.49 11.39 -3.09
C PHE A 321 -18.76 10.72 -2.54
N ASP A 322 -18.76 9.39 -2.50
CA ASP A 322 -19.94 8.55 -2.28
C ASP A 322 -19.72 7.50 -1.17
N GLY A 323 -18.61 7.60 -0.43
CA GLY A 323 -18.17 6.60 0.55
C GLY A 323 -17.62 5.31 -0.07
N ASN A 324 -17.63 5.15 -1.40
CA ASN A 324 -17.07 3.99 -2.09
C ASN A 324 -15.63 4.27 -2.54
N HIS A 325 -14.69 4.14 -1.62
CA HIS A 325 -13.27 4.26 -1.96
C HIS A 325 -12.87 3.21 -3.02
N PRO A 326 -12.00 3.57 -3.99
CA PRO A 326 -11.47 2.59 -4.92
C PRO A 326 -10.82 1.40 -4.23
N LEU A 327 -10.09 1.67 -3.14
CA LEU A 327 -9.50 0.70 -2.24
C LEU A 327 -10.53 0.17 -1.24
N LYS A 328 -10.79 -1.14 -1.30
CA LYS A 328 -11.54 -1.90 -0.31
C LYS A 328 -10.58 -2.74 0.50
N ILE A 329 -10.71 -2.72 1.82
CA ILE A 329 -9.93 -3.57 2.72
C ILE A 329 -10.86 -4.23 3.73
N VAL A 330 -10.83 -5.56 3.82
CA VAL A 330 -11.63 -6.32 4.79
C VAL A 330 -10.77 -7.34 5.51
N ALA A 331 -10.85 -7.34 6.83
CA ALA A 331 -10.27 -8.37 7.69
C ALA A 331 -11.34 -9.42 8.00
N LEU A 332 -11.03 -10.70 7.75
CA LEU A 332 -11.90 -11.84 8.00
C LEU A 332 -11.24 -12.76 9.04
N THR A 333 -11.92 -13.08 10.13
CA THR A 333 -11.54 -14.19 11.01
C THR A 333 -12.19 -15.46 10.49
N VAL A 334 -11.39 -16.50 10.27
CA VAL A 334 -11.82 -17.73 9.60
C VAL A 334 -11.60 -18.95 10.48
N ASP A 335 -12.63 -19.78 10.62
CA ASP A 335 -12.61 -21.01 11.41
C ASP A 335 -12.66 -22.26 10.53
#